data_AF-A0A7L2R5A2-F1
#
_entry.id   AF-A0A7L2R5A2-F1
#
_cell.length_a   1.000
_cell.length_b   1.000
_cell.length_c   1.000
_cell.angle_alpha   90.00
_cell.angle_beta   90.00
_cell.angle_gamma   90.00
#
_symmetry.space_group_name_H-M   'P 1'
#
loop_
_entity.id
_entity.type
_entity.pdbx_description
1 polymer ?
#
loop_
_entity_poly.entity_id
_entity_poly.type
_entity_poly.pdbx_seq_one_letter_code
_entity_poly.pdbx_strand_id
1 'polypeptide(L)'
;DGTPTSKTFEHVTSEIGAEEAEEVGVEHLLRDIKDTTVGTLSQRITNQVHGLKGLNSKLLDVRSYLEKVALGKLPINHQIIYHLQDVFNLLPDVNLQEFVKAFYLKTNDQMVVVYLASLIRSVVALHNLINNKIANRDAEKKEGQEKEESKKERKDEKEKDKE
;
A
#
# COMPACT_ATOMS: atom_id res chain seq x y z
N ASP A 1 32.45 9.33 -36.40
CA ASP A 1 32.55 10.79 -36.32
C ASP A 1 33.80 11.11 -35.51
N GLY A 2 34.84 11.67 -36.14
CA GLY A 2 36.20 11.82 -35.58
C GLY A 2 36.31 12.90 -34.51
N THR A 3 35.34 12.97 -33.60
CA THR A 3 35.31 13.93 -32.51
C THR A 3 36.36 13.57 -31.45
N PRO A 4 37.01 14.57 -30.82
CA PRO A 4 38.00 14.32 -29.79
C PRO A 4 37.39 13.54 -28.62
N THR A 5 38.15 12.62 -28.04
CA THR A 5 37.73 11.85 -26.87
C THR A 5 37.39 12.80 -25.72
N SER A 6 36.12 12.86 -25.34
CA SER A 6 35.64 13.67 -24.22
C SER A 6 35.40 12.78 -23.01
N LYS A 7 35.88 13.21 -21.83
CA LYS A 7 35.55 12.54 -20.56
C LYS A 7 34.26 13.15 -20.02
N THR A 8 33.21 12.34 -19.98
CA THR A 8 31.90 12.70 -19.42
C THR A 8 31.58 11.84 -18.20
N PHE A 9 30.62 12.28 -17.40
CA PHE A 9 30.03 11.46 -16.35
C PHE A 9 28.76 10.80 -16.87
N GLU A 10 28.67 9.48 -16.73
CA GLU A 10 27.45 8.73 -17.02
C GLU A 10 26.71 8.39 -15.73
N HIS A 11 25.38 8.31 -15.84
CA HIS A 11 24.55 7.96 -14.71
C HIS A 11 24.63 6.46 -14.42
N VAL A 12 24.88 6.12 -13.15
CA VAL A 12 24.76 4.75 -12.63
C VAL A 12 23.60 4.74 -11.63
N THR A 13 22.69 3.78 -11.80
CA THR A 13 21.55 3.58 -10.89
C THR A 13 22.04 3.44 -9.46
N SER A 14 21.46 4.21 -8.55
CA SER A 14 21.87 4.27 -7.14
C SER A 14 20.64 4.10 -6.24
N GLU A 15 20.80 3.37 -5.15
CA GLU A 15 19.80 3.18 -4.11
C GLU A 15 20.43 3.24 -2.72
N ILE A 16 19.61 3.49 -1.70
CA ILE A 16 20.05 3.51 -0.30
C ILE A 16 19.68 2.15 0.30
N GLY A 17 20.71 1.38 0.68
CA GLY A 17 20.56 0.19 1.51
C GLY A 17 20.80 0.51 2.99
N ALA A 18 20.57 -0.47 3.85
CA ALA A 18 20.91 -0.41 5.27
C ALA A 18 21.37 -1.79 5.75
N GLU A 19 22.35 -1.83 6.65
CA GLU A 19 22.65 -3.04 7.43
C GLU A 19 21.70 -3.19 8.62
N GLU A 20 21.60 -4.38 9.21
CA GLU A 20 20.67 -4.67 10.32
C GLU A 20 20.86 -3.70 11.51
N ALA A 21 22.11 -3.38 11.86
CA ALA A 21 22.40 -2.43 12.93
C ALA A 21 21.92 -1.01 12.60
N GLU A 22 21.99 -0.62 11.33
CA GLU A 22 21.53 0.68 10.85
C GLU A 22 20.00 0.74 10.77
N GLU A 23 19.35 -0.34 10.31
CA GLU A 23 17.89 -0.44 10.23
C GLU A 23 17.25 -0.26 11.60
N VAL A 24 17.73 -0.96 12.63
CA VAL A 24 17.23 -0.80 14.01
C VAL A 24 17.41 0.65 14.51
N GLY A 25 18.54 1.28 14.18
CA GLY A 25 18.80 2.68 14.50
C GLY A 25 17.81 3.62 13.80
N VAL A 26 17.59 3.43 12.50
CA VAL A 26 16.66 4.25 11.70
C VAL A 26 15.21 4.05 12.16
N GLU A 27 14.78 2.83 12.44
CA GLU A 27 13.43 2.57 12.95
C GLU A 27 13.17 3.24 14.30
N HIS A 28 14.17 3.26 15.17
CA HIS A 28 14.07 3.98 16.44
C HIS A 28 13.88 5.49 16.22
N LEU A 29 14.67 6.08 15.32
CA LEU A 29 14.60 7.51 15.02
C LEU A 29 13.29 7.92 14.32
N LEU A 30 12.69 7.02 13.55
CA LEU A 30 11.49 7.30 12.75
C LEU A 30 10.19 6.83 13.40
N ARG A 31 10.23 6.35 14.66
CA ARG A 31 9.05 5.81 15.35
C ARG A 31 7.87 6.77 15.41
N ASP A 32 8.13 8.08 15.49
CA ASP A 32 7.08 9.10 15.60
C ASP A 32 6.52 9.57 14.25
N ILE A 33 7.16 9.19 13.15
CA ILE A 33 6.83 9.64 11.78
C ILE A 33 6.35 8.49 10.89
N LYS A 34 6.92 7.29 11.06
CA LYS A 34 6.62 6.11 10.25
C LYS A 34 5.35 5.45 10.79
N ASP A 35 4.26 5.57 10.04
CA ASP A 35 3.02 4.88 10.35
C ASP A 35 3.12 3.40 9.95
N THR A 36 3.51 2.57 10.92
CA THR A 36 3.59 1.10 10.75
C THR A 36 2.23 0.43 10.73
N THR A 37 1.14 1.18 10.96
CA THR A 37 -0.24 0.65 10.92
C THR A 37 -0.83 0.61 9.51
N VAL A 38 -0.12 1.17 8.52
CA VAL A 38 -0.56 1.17 7.12
C VAL A 38 -0.55 -0.27 6.59
N GLY A 39 -1.74 -0.82 6.37
CA GLY A 39 -1.91 -2.14 5.78
C GLY A 39 -1.25 -2.27 4.39
N THR A 40 -0.94 -3.51 4.00
CA THR A 40 -0.23 -3.82 2.75
C THR A 40 -0.93 -3.29 1.49
N LEU A 41 -2.27 -3.23 1.49
CA LEU A 41 -3.05 -2.67 0.39
C LEU A 41 -2.84 -1.15 0.27
N SER A 42 -2.94 -0.43 1.38
CA SER A 42 -2.75 1.03 1.42
C SER A 42 -1.35 1.41 0.96
N GLN A 43 -0.31 0.68 1.41
CA GLN A 43 1.06 0.90 0.95
C GLN A 43 1.20 0.72 -0.57
N ARG A 44 0.58 -0.32 -1.15
CA ARG A 44 0.62 -0.56 -2.61
C ARG A 44 -0.07 0.55 -3.39
N ILE A 45 -1.21 1.04 -2.91
CA ILE A 45 -1.92 2.17 -3.54
C ILE A 45 -1.05 3.44 -3.48
N THR A 46 -0.44 3.72 -2.32
CA THR A 46 0.48 4.85 -2.15
C THR A 46 1.65 4.77 -3.14
N ASN A 47 2.21 3.58 -3.34
CA ASN A 47 3.29 3.36 -4.30
C ASN A 47 2.83 3.60 -5.75
N GLN A 48 1.62 3.19 -6.14
CA GLN A 48 1.08 3.48 -7.48
C GLN A 48 0.92 4.99 -7.71
N VAL A 49 0.38 5.71 -6.73
CA VAL A 49 0.23 7.18 -6.81
C VAL A 49 1.58 7.89 -6.90
N HIS A 50 2.55 7.49 -6.06
CA HIS A 50 3.90 8.03 -6.13
C HIS A 50 4.60 7.70 -7.44
N GLY A 51 4.40 6.49 -7.98
CA GLY A 51 4.92 6.08 -9.28
C GLY A 51 4.42 6.99 -10.41
N LEU A 52 3.13 7.33 -10.42
CA LEU A 52 2.56 8.26 -11.41
C LEU A 52 3.13 9.68 -11.26
N LYS A 53 3.29 10.18 -10.03
CA LYS A 53 3.93 11.49 -9.79
C LYS A 53 5.38 11.50 -10.26
N GLY A 54 6.12 10.43 -10.00
CA GLY A 54 7.49 10.25 -10.46
C GLY A 54 7.59 10.25 -11.99
N LEU A 55 6.72 9.48 -12.66
CA LEU A 55 6.64 9.44 -14.13
C LEU A 55 6.35 10.83 -14.70
N ASN A 56 5.38 11.56 -14.14
CA ASN A 56 5.06 12.91 -14.58
C ASN A 56 6.27 13.86 -14.47
N SER A 57 7.01 13.82 -13.35
CA SER A 57 8.23 14.61 -13.19
C SER A 57 9.26 14.28 -14.29
N LYS A 58 9.49 12.99 -14.57
CA LYS A 58 10.44 12.57 -15.62
C LYS A 58 10.01 13.02 -17.01
N LEU A 59 8.72 12.98 -17.32
CA LEU A 59 8.19 13.50 -18.59
C LEU A 59 8.38 15.02 -18.71
N LEU A 60 8.22 15.76 -17.61
CA LEU A 60 8.48 17.20 -17.58
C LEU A 60 9.97 17.53 -17.78
N ASP A 61 10.88 16.73 -17.21
CA ASP A 61 12.32 16.88 -17.43
C ASP A 61 12.69 16.67 -18.91
N VAL A 62 12.13 15.62 -19.54
CA VAL A 62 12.29 15.36 -20.99
C VAL A 62 11.77 16.54 -21.81
N ARG A 63 10.57 17.04 -21.50
CA ARG A 63 10.02 18.22 -22.18
C ARG A 63 10.95 19.43 -22.04
N SER A 64 11.46 19.69 -20.84
CA SER A 64 12.36 20.82 -20.58
C SER A 64 13.66 20.70 -21.39
N TYR A 65 14.21 19.49 -21.51
CA TYR A 65 15.37 19.24 -22.37
C TYR A 65 15.06 19.57 -23.84
N LEU A 66 13.97 19.04 -24.38
CA LEU A 66 13.56 19.28 -25.78
C LEU A 66 13.32 20.78 -26.05
N GLU A 67 12.72 21.49 -25.10
CA GLU A 67 12.49 22.94 -25.21
C GLU A 67 13.81 23.72 -25.23
N LYS A 68 14.78 23.37 -24.39
CA LYS A 68 16.12 23.99 -24.37
C LYS A 68 16.89 23.75 -25.67
N VAL A 69 16.77 22.56 -26.24
CA VAL A 69 17.38 22.20 -27.52
C VAL A 69 16.71 22.96 -28.67
N ALA A 70 15.38 23.04 -28.69
CA ALA A 70 14.62 23.77 -29.70
C ALA A 70 14.91 25.29 -29.69
N LEU A 71 15.11 25.86 -28.51
CA LEU A 71 15.53 27.26 -28.34
C LEU A 71 17.01 27.51 -28.65
N GLY A 72 17.78 26.47 -29.00
CA GLY A 72 19.21 26.57 -29.30
C GLY A 72 20.10 26.85 -28.08
N LYS A 73 19.57 26.74 -26.86
CA LYS A 73 20.34 26.96 -25.62
C LYS A 73 21.27 25.80 -25.27
N LEU A 74 21.02 24.62 -25.83
CA LEU A 74 21.76 23.39 -25.54
C LEU A 74 22.00 22.63 -26.87
N PRO A 75 23.21 22.10 -27.11
CA PRO A 75 23.49 21.33 -28.32
C PRO A 75 22.67 20.04 -28.35
N ILE A 76 22.26 19.61 -29.55
CA ILE A 76 21.48 18.39 -29.73
C ILE A 76 22.35 17.18 -29.38
N ASN A 77 21.97 16.41 -28.36
CA ASN A 77 22.52 15.07 -28.16
C ASN A 77 21.65 14.05 -28.89
N HIS A 78 22.17 13.47 -29.97
CA HIS A 78 21.45 12.55 -30.83
C HIS A 78 21.05 11.25 -30.12
N GLN A 79 21.85 10.78 -29.16
CA GLN A 79 21.56 9.56 -28.40
C GLN A 79 20.26 9.69 -27.58
N ILE A 80 20.04 10.85 -26.96
CA ILE A 80 18.80 11.13 -26.21
C ILE A 80 17.59 11.12 -27.15
N ILE A 81 17.73 11.69 -28.36
CA ILE A 81 16.65 11.73 -29.34
C ILE A 81 16.33 10.32 -29.86
N TYR A 82 17.32 9.47 -30.09
CA TYR A 82 17.10 8.08 -30.48
C TYR A 82 16.36 7.30 -29.40
N HIS A 83 16.76 7.43 -28.13
CA HIS A 83 16.02 6.79 -27.04
C HIS A 83 14.58 7.30 -26.92
N LEU A 84 14.33 8.60 -27.15
CA LEU A 84 12.96 9.13 -27.18
C LEU A 84 12.14 8.55 -28.33
N GLN A 85 12.74 8.39 -29.50
CA GLN A 85 12.08 7.75 -30.64
C GLN A 85 11.70 6.30 -30.32
N ASP A 86 12.61 5.54 -29.70
CA ASP A 86 12.34 4.17 -29.28
C ASP A 86 11.18 4.10 -28.27
N VAL A 87 11.10 5.04 -27.33
CA VAL A 87 9.98 5.13 -26.37
C VAL A 87 8.65 5.26 -27.10
N PHE A 88 8.55 6.15 -28.10
CA PHE A 88 7.30 6.32 -28.86
C PHE A 88 6.98 5.11 -29.75
N ASN A 89 8.00 4.47 -30.33
CA ASN A 89 7.83 3.26 -31.14
C ASN A 89 7.36 2.05 -30.32
N LEU A 90 7.74 1.98 -29.04
CA LEU A 90 7.38 0.91 -28.12
C LEU A 90 6.10 1.20 -27.33
N LEU A 91 5.41 2.32 -27.59
CA LEU A 91 4.13 2.57 -26.95
C LEU A 91 3.13 1.47 -27.33
N PRO A 92 2.52 0.80 -26.33
CA PRO A 92 1.61 -0.31 -26.60
C PRO A 92 0.32 0.21 -27.24
N ASP A 93 -0.16 -0.50 -28.26
CA ASP A 93 -1.51 -0.29 -28.78
C ASP A 93 -2.53 -1.03 -27.89
N VAL A 94 -3.29 -0.26 -27.12
CA VAL A 94 -4.29 -0.77 -26.17
C VAL A 94 -5.62 -1.11 -26.83
N ASN A 95 -5.83 -0.77 -28.11
CA ASN A 95 -7.10 -0.98 -28.80
C ASN A 95 -7.13 -2.25 -29.66
N LEU A 96 -6.06 -3.04 -29.65
CA LEU A 96 -6.02 -4.36 -30.28
C LEU A 96 -7.12 -5.26 -29.69
N GLN A 97 -8.01 -5.79 -30.54
CA GLN A 97 -9.14 -6.59 -30.08
C GLN A 97 -8.74 -7.81 -29.23
N GLU A 98 -7.61 -8.43 -29.56
CA GLU A 98 -7.05 -9.54 -28.79
C GLU A 98 -6.62 -9.11 -27.38
N PHE A 99 -5.95 -7.95 -27.27
CA PHE A 99 -5.57 -7.37 -25.98
C PHE A 99 -6.80 -7.06 -25.13
N VAL A 100 -7.82 -6.40 -25.72
CA VAL A 100 -9.07 -6.07 -25.03
C VAL A 100 -9.77 -7.34 -24.53
N LYS A 101 -9.88 -8.37 -25.38
CA LYS A 101 -10.48 -9.66 -24.99
C LYS A 101 -9.70 -10.33 -23.86
N ALA A 102 -8.37 -10.37 -23.95
CA ALA A 102 -7.51 -10.94 -22.92
C ALA A 102 -7.62 -10.16 -21.60
N PHE A 103 -7.69 -8.83 -21.66
CA PHE A 103 -7.87 -7.96 -20.50
C PHE A 103 -9.19 -8.23 -19.78
N TYR A 104 -10.29 -8.36 -20.52
CA TYR A 104 -11.59 -8.74 -19.94
C TYR A 104 -11.55 -10.12 -19.29
N LEU A 105 -10.96 -11.12 -19.96
CA LEU A 105 -10.82 -12.47 -19.41
C LEU A 105 -10.05 -12.45 -18.09
N LYS A 106 -8.90 -11.78 -18.04
CA LYS A 106 -8.07 -11.68 -16.83
C LYS A 106 -8.74 -10.90 -15.71
N THR A 107 -9.45 -9.83 -16.04
CA THR A 107 -10.22 -9.05 -15.05
C THR A 107 -11.33 -9.90 -14.44
N ASN A 108 -12.04 -10.67 -15.27
CA ASN A 108 -13.10 -11.57 -14.81
C ASN A 108 -12.55 -12.65 -13.87
N ASP A 109 -11.45 -13.31 -14.24
CA ASP A 109 -10.79 -14.32 -13.39
C ASP A 109 -10.41 -13.73 -12.01
N GLN A 110 -9.84 -12.52 -12.02
CA GLN A 110 -9.43 -11.86 -10.78
C GLN A 110 -10.63 -11.43 -9.92
N MET A 111 -11.73 -10.98 -10.53
CA MET A 111 -12.96 -10.65 -9.81
C MET A 111 -13.60 -11.87 -9.14
N VAL A 112 -13.59 -13.04 -9.80
CA VAL A 112 -14.12 -14.29 -9.22
C VAL A 112 -13.36 -14.67 -7.94
N VAL A 113 -12.03 -14.53 -7.94
CA VAL A 113 -11.21 -14.79 -6.73
C VAL A 113 -11.54 -13.80 -5.61
N VAL A 114 -11.69 -12.51 -5.93
CA VAL A 114 -12.09 -11.49 -4.94
C VAL A 114 -13.46 -11.79 -4.35
N TYR A 115 -14.41 -12.22 -5.18
CA TYR A 115 -15.76 -12.59 -4.74
C TYR A 115 -15.72 -13.75 -3.75
N LEU A 116 -15.02 -14.85 -4.09
CA LEU A 116 -14.87 -16.00 -3.20
C LEU A 116 -14.20 -15.63 -1.86
N ALA A 117 -13.13 -14.83 -1.90
CA ALA A 117 -12.45 -14.36 -0.70
C ALA A 117 -13.38 -13.51 0.20
N SER A 118 -14.21 -12.65 -0.40
CA SER A 118 -15.18 -11.83 0.34
C SER A 118 -16.30 -12.65 1.00
N LEU A 119 -16.74 -13.74 0.35
CA LEU A 119 -17.74 -14.66 0.89
C LEU A 119 -17.17 -15.40 2.11
N ILE A 120 -15.95 -15.96 1.99
CA ILE A 120 -15.28 -16.63 3.10
C ILE A 120 -15.11 -15.69 4.30
N ARG A 121 -14.66 -14.43 4.06
CA ARG A 121 -14.57 -13.43 5.14
C ARG A 121 -15.91 -13.17 5.81
N SER A 122 -17.00 -13.09 5.05
CA SER A 122 -18.33 -12.87 5.60
C SER A 122 -18.78 -14.01 6.51
N VAL A 123 -18.54 -15.26 6.12
CA VAL A 123 -18.84 -16.44 6.96
C VAL A 123 -18.01 -16.44 8.24
N VAL A 124 -16.72 -16.15 8.16
CA VAL A 124 -15.83 -16.06 9.34
C VAL A 124 -16.28 -14.93 10.28
N ALA A 125 -16.64 -13.77 9.75
CA ALA A 125 -17.13 -12.65 10.53
C ALA A 125 -18.46 -12.97 11.25
N LEU A 126 -19.38 -13.67 10.56
CA LEU A 126 -20.63 -14.16 11.18
C LEU A 126 -20.36 -15.17 12.29
N HIS A 127 -19.42 -16.09 12.09
CA HIS A 127 -19.04 -17.05 13.12
C HIS A 127 -18.45 -16.34 14.35
N ASN A 128 -17.58 -15.36 14.14
CA ASN A 128 -17.04 -14.53 15.22
C ASN A 128 -18.14 -13.74 15.96
N LEU A 129 -19.16 -13.25 15.24
CA LEU A 129 -20.29 -12.56 15.85
C LEU A 129 -21.12 -13.50 16.74
N ILE A 130 -21.34 -14.75 16.32
CA ILE A 130 -22.03 -15.76 17.12
C ILE A 130 -21.23 -16.05 18.40
N ASN A 131 -19.92 -16.25 18.28
CA ASN A 131 -19.05 -16.51 19.42
C ASN A 131 -19.05 -15.33 20.41
N ASN A 132 -18.96 -14.09 19.90
CA ASN A 132 -19.06 -12.88 20.71
C ASN A 132 -20.41 -12.77 21.44
N LYS A 133 -21.52 -13.15 20.78
CA LYS A 133 -22.85 -13.11 21.40
C LYS A 133 -23.01 -14.16 22.51
N ILE A 134 -22.46 -15.35 22.33
CA ILE A 134 -22.45 -16.40 23.36
C ILE A 134 -21.63 -15.92 24.57
N ALA A 135 -20.42 -15.43 24.33
CA ALA A 135 -19.54 -14.90 25.37
C ALA A 135 -20.20 -13.76 26.17
N ASN A 136 -20.81 -12.79 25.48
CA ASN A 136 -21.52 -11.69 26.14
C ASN A 136 -22.71 -12.18 26.98
N ARG A 137 -23.52 -13.11 26.45
CA ARG A 137 -24.67 -13.65 27.19
C ARG A 137 -24.23 -14.40 28.46
N ASP A 138 -23.14 -15.17 28.37
CA ASP A 138 -22.64 -15.92 29.51
C ASP A 138 -21.97 -14.99 30.54
N ALA A 139 -21.33 -13.91 30.10
CA ALA A 139 -20.84 -12.83 30.97
C ALA A 139 -21.99 -12.10 31.70
N GLU A 140 -23.05 -11.72 30.99
CA GLU A 140 -24.24 -11.08 31.58
C GLU A 140 -24.90 -11.96 32.64
N LYS A 141 -24.97 -13.28 32.41
CA LYS A 141 -25.50 -14.24 33.40
C LYS A 141 -24.63 -14.30 34.66
N LYS A 142 -23.30 -14.35 34.50
CA LYS A 142 -22.37 -14.36 35.65
C LYS A 142 -22.46 -13.07 36.45
N GLU A 143 -22.47 -11.91 35.79
CA GLU A 143 -22.65 -10.62 36.47
C GLU A 143 -24.00 -10.52 37.20
N GLY A 144 -25.06 -11.09 36.63
CA GLY A 144 -26.37 -11.17 37.28
C GLY A 144 -26.34 -12.00 38.56
N GLN A 145 -25.67 -13.15 38.53
CA GLN A 145 -25.51 -14.03 39.69
C GLN A 145 -24.66 -13.39 40.79
N GLU A 146 -23.53 -12.77 40.46
CA GLU A 146 -22.68 -12.06 41.43
C GLU A 146 -23.42 -10.87 42.09
N LYS A 147 -24.28 -10.18 41.33
CA LYS A 147 -25.14 -9.09 41.87
C LYS A 147 -26.24 -9.61 42.80
N GLU A 148 -26.72 -10.84 42.61
CA GLU A 148 -27.70 -11.46 43.50
C GLU A 148 -27.05 -12.03 44.77
N GLU A 149 -25.88 -12.67 44.67
CA GLU A 149 -25.10 -13.17 45.81
C GLU A 149 -24.66 -12.02 46.72
N SER A 150 -24.10 -10.94 46.16
CA SER A 150 -23.73 -9.74 46.94
C SER A 150 -24.92 -9.03 47.62
N LYS A 151 -26.13 -9.13 47.05
CA LYS A 151 -27.35 -8.64 47.71
C LYS A 151 -27.83 -9.53 48.84
N LYS A 152 -27.63 -10.85 48.74
CA LYS A 152 -27.92 -11.80 49.82
C LYS A 152 -26.97 -11.61 50.99
N GLU A 153 -25.66 -11.53 50.73
CA GLU A 153 -24.66 -11.29 51.78
C GLU A 153 -24.92 -9.98 52.54
N ARG A 154 -25.26 -8.89 51.83
CA ARG A 154 -25.63 -7.61 52.48
C ARG A 154 -26.94 -7.67 53.28
N LYS A 155 -27.84 -8.60 52.98
CA LYS A 155 -29.06 -8.81 53.78
C LYS A 155 -28.74 -9.62 55.02
N ASP A 156 -27.94 -10.66 54.89
CA ASP A 156 -27.54 -11.54 56.00
C ASP A 156 -26.65 -10.79 57.02
N GLU A 157 -25.78 -9.87 56.59
CA GLU A 157 -25.04 -8.97 57.50
C GLU A 157 -25.97 -8.02 58.26
N LYS A 158 -27.01 -7.48 57.61
CA LYS A 158 -27.97 -6.56 58.26
C LYS A 158 -28.91 -7.25 59.24
N GLU A 159 -29.12 -8.56 59.10
CA GLU A 159 -29.88 -9.35 60.08
C GLU A 159 -29.02 -9.73 61.28
N LYS A 160 -27.71 -9.98 61.09
CA LYS A 160 -26.77 -10.24 62.20
C LYS A 160 -26.48 -9.03 63.09
N ASP A 161 -26.52 -7.80 62.55
CA ASP A 161 -26.35 -6.56 63.34
C ASP A 161 -27.61 -6.18 64.18
N LYS A 162 -28.70 -6.94 64.06
CA LYS A 162 -29.96 -6.70 64.78
C LYS A 162 -30.23 -7.68 65.94
N GLU A 163 -29.36 -8.66 66.16
CA GLU A 163 -29.28 -9.48 67.38
C GLU A 163 -28.18 -8.95 68.31
#